data_AF-A0A963Q9X3-F1
#
_entry.id   AF-A0A963Q9X3-F1
#
_cell.length_a   1.000
_cell.length_b   1.000
_cell.length_c   1.000
_cell.angle_alpha   90.00
_cell.angle_beta   90.00
_cell.angle_gamma   90.00
#
_symmetry.space_group_name_H-M   'P 1'
#
loop_
_entity.id
_entity.type
_entity.pdbx_description
1 polymer ?
#
loop_
_entity_poly.entity_id
_entity_poly.type
_entity_poly.pdbx_seq_one_letter_code
_entity_poly.pdbx_strand_id
1 'polypeptide(L)' 'ILSKSMEVLFRAVPPSLYLALAQTEPEEKAERYQLMQQHGVSELDAAFKVAEKIDRARGIESPTLDLP' A
#
# COMPACT_ATOMS: atom_id res chain seq x y z
N ILE A 1 22.99 11.35 -12.10
CA ILE A 1 23.87 11.34 -10.90
C ILE A 1 24.64 10.05 -10.93
N LEU A 2 25.87 10.04 -11.45
CA LEU A 2 26.79 8.91 -11.29
C LEU A 2 28.22 9.45 -11.44
N SER A 3 28.85 9.76 -10.32
CA SER A 3 30.29 10.05 -10.24
C SER A 3 31.02 8.72 -10.02
N LYS A 4 32.23 8.57 -10.56
CA LYS A 4 33.09 7.37 -10.46
C LYS A 4 33.46 6.95 -9.03
N SER A 5 33.06 7.71 -8.01
CA SER A 5 33.55 7.57 -6.64
C SER A 5 32.43 7.48 -5.58
N MET A 6 31.18 7.30 -5.98
CA MET A 6 30.05 7.24 -5.05
C MET A 6 29.38 5.87 -5.09
N GLU A 7 29.66 5.03 -4.09
CA GLU A 7 28.95 3.77 -3.86
C GLU A 7 27.67 4.06 -3.07
N VAL A 8 26.54 3.61 -3.60
CA VAL A 8 25.22 3.74 -2.97
C VAL A 8 24.48 2.41 -3.07
N LEU A 9 23.77 2.05 -2.01
CA LEU A 9 22.91 0.88 -1.98
C LEU A 9 21.49 1.30 -2.30
N PHE A 10 20.90 0.68 -3.33
CA PHE A 10 19.49 0.84 -3.66
C PHE A 10 18.71 -0.39 -3.21
N ARG A 11 17.52 -0.14 -2.68
CA ARG A 11 16.53 -1.18 -2.42
C ARG A 11 15.31 -0.94 -3.30
N ALA A 12 14.85 -1.97 -3.99
CA ALA A 12 13.56 -1.94 -4.67
C ALA A 12 12.47 -2.25 -3.64
N VAL A 13 11.79 -1.21 -3.15
CA VAL A 13 10.64 -1.36 -2.25
C VAL A 13 9.36 -1.15 -3.06
N PRO A 14 8.50 -2.17 -3.20
CA PRO A 14 7.25 -2.02 -3.94
C PRO A 14 6.32 -0.98 -3.28
N PRO A 15 5.51 -0.27 -4.10
CA PRO A 15 4.44 0.60 -3.59
C PRO A 15 3.46 -0.16 -2.71
N SER A 16 2.90 0.51 -1.71
CA SER A 16 2.04 -0.12 -0.71
C SER A 16 0.77 -0.74 -1.28
N LEU A 17 0.20 -0.16 -2.34
CA LEU A 17 -0.95 -0.73 -3.04
C LEU A 17 -0.66 -2.14 -3.60
N TYR A 18 0.53 -2.35 -4.14
CA TYR A 18 0.89 -3.65 -4.71
C TYR A 18 0.96 -4.72 -3.62
N LEU A 19 1.41 -4.32 -2.43
CA LEU A 19 1.44 -5.20 -1.27
C LEU A 19 0.02 -5.50 -0.80
N ALA A 20 -0.82 -4.48 -0.63
CA ALA A 20 -2.22 -4.65 -0.22
C ALA A 20 -3.02 -5.57 -1.16
N LEU A 21 -2.78 -5.49 -2.47
CA LEU A 21 -3.43 -6.37 -3.45
C LEU A 21 -2.87 -7.80 -3.44
N ALA A 22 -1.59 -7.97 -3.10
CA ALA A 22 -0.96 -9.28 -3.00
C ALA A 22 -1.35 -10.05 -1.72
N GLN A 23 -2.01 -9.39 -0.76
CA GLN A 23 -2.46 -10.01 0.49
C GLN A 23 -3.56 -11.04 0.27
N THR A 24 -3.25 -12.30 0.60
CA THR A 24 -4.13 -13.45 0.38
C THR A 24 -4.47 -14.23 1.64
N GLU A 25 -3.83 -13.91 2.77
CA GLU A 25 -4.01 -14.66 4.02
C GLU A 25 -5.41 -14.42 4.62
N PRO A 26 -5.98 -15.39 5.34
CA PRO A 26 -7.33 -15.28 5.89
C PRO A 26 -7.56 -14.04 6.76
N GLU A 27 -6.59 -13.70 7.61
CA GLU A 27 -6.64 -12.52 8.48
C GLU A 27 -6.60 -11.20 7.70
N GLU A 28 -5.81 -11.13 6.63
CA GLU A 28 -5.72 -9.95 5.76
C GLU A 28 -7.03 -9.75 4.98
N LYS A 29 -7.62 -10.85 4.49
CA LYS A 29 -8.95 -10.83 3.87
C LYS A 29 -10.04 -10.40 4.85
N ALA A 30 -9.97 -10.86 6.10
CA ALA A 30 -10.90 -10.47 7.14
C ALA A 30 -10.78 -8.96 7.46
N GLU A 31 -9.57 -8.43 7.59
CA GLU A 31 -9.33 -6.99 7.76
C GLU A 31 -9.91 -6.20 6.59
N ARG A 32 -9.64 -6.63 5.36
CA ARG A 32 -10.15 -5.96 4.16
C ARG A 32 -11.67 -6.00 4.10
N TYR A 33 -12.29 -7.12 4.45
CA TYR A 33 -13.74 -7.23 4.55
C TYR A 33 -14.32 -6.31 5.63
N GLN A 34 -13.66 -6.18 6.79
CA GLN A 34 -14.07 -5.24 7.84
C GLN A 34 -14.02 -3.79 7.34
N LEU A 35 -12.99 -3.41 6.58
CA LEU A 35 -12.89 -2.08 5.97
C LEU A 35 -14.01 -1.83 4.94
N MET A 36 -14.37 -2.84 4.15
CA MET A 36 -15.52 -2.76 3.23
C MET A 36 -16.81 -2.49 4.01
N GLN A 37 -17.07 -3.22 5.10
CA GLN A 37 -18.27 -3.05 5.93
C GLN A 37 -18.29 -1.69 6.66
N GLN A 38 -17.15 -1.29 7.23
CA GLN A 38 -17.03 -0.04 8.00
C GLN A 38 -17.25 1.20 7.13
N HIS A 39 -16.79 1.17 5.88
CA HIS A 39 -16.85 2.32 4.99
C HIS A 39 -17.92 2.20 3.88
N GLY A 40 -18.55 1.04 3.73
CA GLY A 40 -19.51 0.78 2.66
C GLY A 40 -18.90 0.83 1.26
N VAL A 41 -17.66 0.36 1.12
CA VAL A 41 -16.86 0.52 -0.12
C VAL A 41 -16.56 -0.81 -0.82
N SER A 42 -16.09 -0.73 -2.05
CA SER A 42 -15.68 -1.90 -2.84
C SER A 42 -14.43 -2.57 -2.28
N GLU A 43 -14.12 -3.77 -2.78
CA GLU A 43 -12.90 -4.50 -2.42
C GLU A 43 -11.63 -3.71 -2.76
N LEU A 44 -11.64 -3.03 -3.91
CA LEU A 44 -10.52 -2.21 -4.37
C LEU A 44 -10.30 -1.00 -3.46
N ASP A 45 -11.39 -0.32 -3.07
CA ASP A 45 -11.33 0.82 -2.15
C ASP A 45 -10.85 0.42 -0.76
N ALA A 46 -11.26 -0.77 -0.30
CA ALA A 46 -10.73 -1.33 0.92
C ALA A 46 -9.23 -1.66 0.81
N ALA A 47 -8.76 -2.12 -0.35
CA ALA A 47 -7.33 -2.32 -0.59
C ALA A 47 -6.55 -0.99 -0.57
N PHE A 48 -7.12 0.12 -1.06
CA PHE A 48 -6.50 1.45 -0.91
C PHE A 48 -6.36 1.86 0.56
N LYS A 49 -7.37 1.57 1.39
CA LYS A 49 -7.29 1.83 2.84
C LYS A 49 -6.21 0.99 3.52
N VAL A 50 -6.02 -0.26 3.10
CA VAL A 50 -4.92 -1.10 3.60
C VAL A 50 -3.56 -0.54 3.14
N ALA A 51 -3.45 -0.11 1.88
CA ALA A 51 -2.26 0.55 1.37
C ALA A 51 -1.91 1.82 2.16
N GLU A 52 -2.92 2.62 2.53
CA GLU A 52 -2.76 3.81 3.36
C GLU A 52 -2.19 3.47 4.75
N LYS A 53 -2.65 2.37 5.36
CA LYS A 53 -2.09 1.88 6.63
C LYS A 53 -0.62 1.49 6.47
N ILE A 54 -0.26 0.82 5.37
CA ILE A 54 1.13 0.41 5.08
C ILE A 54 2.02 1.63 4.87
N ASP A 55 1.56 2.63 4.10
CA ASP A 55 2.29 3.89 3.90
C ASP A 55 2.54 4.62 5.22
N ARG A 56 1.51 4.73 6.06
CA ARG A 56 1.62 5.33 7.39
C ARG A 56 2.63 4.59 8.27
N ALA A 57 2.63 3.26 8.24
CA ALA A 57 3.60 2.45 8.96
C ALA A 57 5.04 2.61 8.42
N ARG A 58 5.17 2.94 7.14
CA ARG A 58 6.45 3.24 6.47
C ARG A 58 6.90 4.70 6.62
N GLY A 59 6.06 5.58 7.17
CA GLY A 59 6.31 7.01 7.27
C GLY A 59 6.26 7.73 5.92
N ILE A 60 5.43 7.24 4.99
CA ILE A 60 5.25 7.81 3.65
C ILE A 60 3.84 8.41 3.56
N GLU A 61 3.70 9.52 2.84
CA GLU A 61 2.40 10.12 2.54
C GLU A 61 1.67 9.30 1.47
N SER A 62 0.41 8.95 1.74
CA SER A 62 -0.41 8.21 0.77
C SER A 62 -0.92 9.15 -0.33
N PRO A 63 -0.87 8.71 -1.60
CA PRO A 63 -1.34 9.52 -2.71
C PRO A 63 -2.87 9.69 -2.67
N THR A 64 -3.34 10.89 -3.00
CA THR A 64 -4.75 11.13 -3.32
C THR A 64 -5.08 10.48 -4.67
N LEU A 65 -5.85 9.41 -4.65
CA LEU A 65 -6.27 8.69 -5.84
C LEU A 65 -7.65 9.16 -6.28
N ASP A 66 -7.68 10.20 -7.12
CA ASP A 66 -8.88 10.60 -7.85
C ASP A 66 -9.04 9.68 -9.08
N LEU A 67 -9.45 8.44 -8.82
CA LEU A 67 -9.75 7.49 -9.89
C LEU A 67 -11.11 7.86 -10.51
N PRO A 68 -11.21 7.87 -11.86
CA PRO A 68 -12.44 8.23 -12.57
C PRO A 68 -13.58 7.25 -12.35
#